data_AF-A0A6P4JFF1-F1
#
_entry.id   AF-A0A6P4JFF1-F1
#
_cell.length_a   1.000
_cell.length_b   1.000
_cell.length_c   1.000
_cell.angle_alpha   90.00
_cell.angle_beta   90.00
_cell.angle_gamma   90.00
#
_symmetry.space_group_name_H-M   'P 1'
#
loop_
_entity.id
_entity.type
_entity.pdbx_description
1 polymer ?
#
loop_
_entity_poly.entity_id
_entity_poly.type
_entity_poly.pdbx_seq_one_letter_code
_entity_poly.pdbx_strand_id
1 'polypeptide(L)'
;MLCLKHFCWCLSLGIGCIVISIFTLFHGFLNMMEFFRLREYHDITEASVWPNLLWGTLHLIASMCLSYSVLKTAINPILVYAIIEACYLIYALIYGSVSCALKTNIYAKLNLTNGILFWIYVVLVCEGSDLFI
;
A
#
# COMPACT_ATOMS: atom_id res chain seq x y z
N MET A 1 34.82 -12.77 -9.79
CA MET A 1 33.92 -12.42 -8.68
C MET A 1 33.19 -11.14 -9.10
N LEU A 2 32.09 -11.29 -9.86
CA LEU A 2 30.71 -11.35 -9.36
C LEU A 2 30.25 -9.95 -8.91
N CYS A 3 29.49 -9.21 -9.74
CA CYS A 3 28.25 -8.57 -9.26
C CYS A 3 27.43 -7.72 -10.25
N LEU A 4 27.78 -7.51 -11.52
CA LEU A 4 27.01 -6.55 -12.35
C LEU A 4 26.79 -6.94 -13.82
N LYS A 5 26.75 -8.23 -14.14
CA LYS A 5 26.13 -8.67 -15.40
C LYS A 5 24.63 -8.80 -15.17
N HIS A 6 23.87 -7.83 -15.67
CA HIS A 6 22.41 -7.87 -15.80
C HIS A 6 21.66 -8.33 -14.56
N PHE A 7 21.42 -7.41 -13.61
CA PHE A 7 20.27 -7.56 -12.72
C PHE A 7 19.04 -7.73 -13.62
N CYS A 8 18.40 -8.89 -13.58
CA CYS A 8 17.22 -9.28 -14.35
C CYS A 8 16.05 -8.32 -14.12
N TRP A 9 16.07 -7.15 -14.75
CA TRP A 9 14.97 -6.18 -14.76
C TRP A 9 13.92 -6.56 -15.83
N CYS A 10 13.42 -7.79 -15.76
CA CYS A 10 12.35 -8.26 -16.64
C CYS A 10 11.32 -9.01 -15.79
N LEU A 11 10.56 -8.30 -14.95
CA LEU A 11 9.37 -8.88 -14.34
C LEU A 11 8.25 -8.90 -15.38
N SER A 12 7.62 -10.06 -15.61
CA SER A 12 6.37 -10.07 -16.36
C SER A 12 5.30 -9.33 -15.56
N LEU A 13 4.34 -8.68 -16.24
CA LEU A 13 3.23 -7.96 -15.61
C LEU A 13 2.54 -8.80 -14.51
N GLY A 14 2.39 -10.11 -14.74
CA GLY A 14 1.83 -11.03 -13.74
C GLY A 14 2.68 -11.17 -12.48
N ILE A 15 4.01 -11.28 -12.61
CA ILE A 15 4.92 -11.32 -11.46
C ILE A 15 4.90 -9.95 -10.75
N GLY A 16 4.85 -8.84 -11.49
CA GLY A 16 4.71 -7.49 -10.93
C GLY A 16 3.47 -7.35 -10.06
N CYS A 17 2.31 -7.76 -10.57
CA CYS A 17 1.05 -7.75 -9.83
C CYS A 17 1.06 -8.65 -8.58
N ILE A 18 1.71 -9.83 -8.64
CA ILE A 18 1.86 -10.71 -7.46
C ILE A 18 2.69 -10.01 -6.39
N VAL A 19 3.82 -9.44 -6.78
CA VAL A 19 4.72 -8.73 -5.86
C VAL A 19 4.01 -7.55 -5.22
N ILE A 20 3.32 -6.72 -6.01
CA ILE A 20 2.51 -5.60 -5.52
C ILE A 20 1.43 -6.11 -4.56
N SER A 21 0.71 -7.18 -4.90
CA SER A 21 -0.32 -7.76 -4.04
C SER A 21 0.22 -8.19 -2.68
N ILE A 22 1.42 -8.77 -2.61
CA ILE A 22 2.07 -9.16 -1.35
C ILE A 22 2.42 -7.92 -0.51
N PHE A 23 2.97 -6.87 -1.13
CA PHE A 23 3.29 -5.64 -0.41
C PHE A 23 2.02 -4.93 0.09
N THR A 24 0.95 -4.88 -0.72
CA THR A 24 -0.36 -4.36 -0.29
C THR A 24 -0.93 -5.17 0.88
N LEU A 25 -0.75 -6.49 0.88
CA LEU A 25 -1.16 -7.35 2.00
C LEU A 25 -0.40 -6.97 3.28
N PHE A 26 0.93 -6.84 3.18
CA PHE A 26 1.77 -6.46 4.31
C PHE A 26 1.40 -5.09 4.85
N HIS A 27 1.12 -4.13 3.96
CA HIS A 27 0.64 -2.80 4.33
C HIS A 27 -0.70 -2.87 5.09
N GLY A 28 -1.61 -3.74 4.66
CA GLY A 28 -2.85 -4.04 5.39
C GLY A 28 -2.60 -4.53 6.82
N PHE A 29 -1.69 -5.49 6.99
CA PHE A 29 -1.30 -5.98 8.31
C PHE A 29 -0.65 -4.91 9.19
N LEU A 30 0.23 -4.08 8.64
CA LEU A 30 0.85 -2.98 9.39
C LEU A 30 -0.19 -2.01 9.95
N ASN A 31 -1.18 -1.63 9.14
CA ASN A 31 -2.27 -0.76 9.60
C ASN A 31 -3.13 -1.44 10.69
N MET A 32 -3.44 -2.72 10.56
CA MET A 32 -4.19 -3.45 11.60
C MET A 32 -3.40 -3.61 12.90
N MET A 33 -2.11 -3.93 12.82
CA MET A 33 -1.21 -3.99 13.98
C MET A 33 -1.16 -2.64 14.68
N GLU A 34 -1.08 -1.55 13.92
CA GLU A 34 -1.07 -0.20 14.48
C GLU A 34 -2.42 0.15 15.14
N PHE A 35 -3.55 -0.29 14.58
CA PHE A 35 -4.84 -0.18 15.26
C PHE A 35 -4.83 -0.89 16.62
N PHE A 36 -4.38 -2.14 16.69
CA PHE A 36 -4.34 -2.89 17.95
C PHE A 36 -3.38 -2.27 18.97
N ARG A 37 -2.25 -1.75 18.50
CA ARG A 37 -1.31 -1.00 19.35
C ARG A 37 -1.97 0.27 19.89
N LEU A 38 -2.55 1.11 19.03
CA LEU A 38 -3.18 2.36 19.47
C LEU A 38 -4.36 2.13 20.41
N ARG A 39 -5.12 1.06 20.19
CA ARG A 39 -6.20 0.62 21.09
C ARG A 39 -5.74 0.38 22.53
N GLU A 40 -4.48 -0.03 22.73
CA GLU A 40 -3.91 -0.31 24.05
C GLU A 40 -3.53 0.97 24.81
N TYR A 41 -3.20 2.06 24.09
CA TYR A 41 -2.71 3.32 24.67
C TYR A 41 -3.72 4.47 24.62
N HIS A 42 -4.78 4.36 23.80
CA HIS A 42 -5.80 5.38 23.60
C HIS A 42 -7.20 4.82 23.85
N ASP A 43 -8.13 5.69 24.23
CA ASP A 43 -9.55 5.33 24.35
C ASP A 43 -10.08 4.88 22.97
N ILE A 44 -10.78 3.75 22.93
CA ILE A 44 -11.37 3.18 21.70
C ILE A 44 -12.36 4.14 21.05
N THR A 45 -12.92 5.07 21.83
CA THR A 45 -13.83 6.10 21.33
C THR A 45 -13.12 7.21 20.56
N GLU A 46 -11.79 7.30 20.59
CA GLU A 46 -11.06 8.26 19.78
C GLU A 46 -11.18 7.94 18.28
N ALA A 47 -11.75 8.88 17.54
CA ALA A 47 -11.92 8.79 16.09
C ALA A 47 -10.59 8.68 15.31
N SER A 48 -9.46 8.97 15.94
CA SER A 48 -8.10 8.88 15.38
C SER A 48 -7.62 7.44 15.19
N VAL A 49 -8.20 6.46 15.92
CA VAL A 49 -7.74 5.07 15.95
C VAL A 49 -8.35 4.23 14.82
N TRP A 50 -9.65 4.42 14.56
CA TRP A 50 -10.44 3.68 13.58
C TRP A 50 -9.96 3.72 12.11
N PRO A 51 -9.38 4.82 11.60
CA PRO A 51 -8.86 4.87 10.24
C PRO A 51 -7.84 3.76 9.94
N ASN A 52 -7.00 3.38 10.91
CA ASN A 52 -6.04 2.31 10.71
C ASN A 52 -6.71 0.94 10.48
N LEU A 53 -7.80 0.64 11.20
CA LEU A 53 -8.56 -0.59 10.98
C LEU A 53 -9.27 -0.58 9.62
N LEU A 54 -9.87 0.56 9.26
CA LEU A 54 -10.55 0.73 7.98
C LEU A 54 -9.59 0.53 6.81
N TRP A 55 -8.47 1.28 6.80
CA TRP A 55 -7.48 1.18 5.73
C TRP A 55 -6.78 -0.18 5.71
N GLY A 56 -6.47 -0.74 6.88
CA GLY A 56 -5.94 -2.11 6.97
C GLY A 56 -6.86 -3.13 6.30
N THR A 57 -8.17 -3.06 6.57
CA THR A 57 -9.17 -3.95 5.95
C THR A 57 -9.26 -3.73 4.44
N LEU A 58 -9.27 -2.48 4.00
CA LEU A 58 -9.34 -2.14 2.58
C LEU A 58 -8.10 -2.62 1.81
N HIS A 59 -6.89 -2.49 2.37
CA HIS A 59 -5.67 -3.02 1.76
C HIS A 59 -5.69 -4.56 1.67
N LEU A 60 -6.23 -5.28 2.67
CA LEU A 60 -6.42 -6.72 2.55
C LEU A 60 -7.34 -7.07 1.37
N ILE A 61 -8.47 -6.36 1.22
CA ILE A 61 -9.39 -6.54 0.09
C ILE A 61 -8.69 -6.23 -1.23
N ALA A 62 -7.97 -5.12 -1.31
CA ALA A 62 -7.23 -4.71 -2.51
C ALA A 62 -6.20 -5.76 -2.92
N SER A 63 -5.43 -6.29 -1.96
CA SER A 63 -4.48 -7.38 -2.20
C SER A 63 -5.16 -8.63 -2.74
N MET A 64 -6.28 -9.06 -2.14
CA MET A 64 -7.06 -10.20 -2.61
C MET A 64 -7.60 -9.98 -4.03
N CYS A 65 -8.10 -8.78 -4.33
CA CYS A 65 -8.58 -8.42 -5.67
C CYS A 65 -7.45 -8.52 -6.71
N LEU A 66 -6.26 -7.99 -6.41
CA LEU A 66 -5.13 -8.05 -7.32
C LEU A 66 -4.63 -9.49 -7.51
N SER A 67 -4.51 -10.26 -6.43
CA SER A 67 -4.19 -11.70 -6.49
C SER A 67 -5.20 -12.48 -7.33
N TYR A 68 -6.50 -12.24 -7.12
CA TYR A 68 -7.57 -12.90 -7.87
C TYR A 68 -7.53 -12.52 -9.36
N SER A 69 -7.24 -11.26 -9.68
CA SER A 69 -7.05 -10.80 -11.05
C SER A 69 -5.94 -11.57 -11.77
N VAL A 70 -4.79 -11.76 -11.13
CA VAL A 70 -3.67 -12.50 -11.72
C VAL A 70 -4.05 -13.97 -11.94
N LEU A 71 -4.69 -14.61 -10.96
CA LEU A 71 -5.06 -16.02 -11.05
C LEU A 71 -6.16 -16.32 -12.08
N LYS A 72 -7.09 -15.37 -12.28
CA LYS A 72 -8.25 -15.54 -13.17
C LYS A 72 -8.19 -14.71 -14.44
N THR A 73 -7.08 -14.01 -14.67
CA THR A 73 -6.90 -13.05 -15.78
C THR A 73 -8.09 -12.10 -15.92
N ALA A 74 -8.65 -11.65 -14.79
CA ALA A 74 -9.85 -10.83 -14.74
C ALA A 74 -9.49 -9.36 -14.51
N ILE A 75 -10.01 -8.45 -15.33
CA ILE A 75 -9.65 -7.01 -15.28
C ILE A 75 -10.43 -6.26 -14.20
N ASN A 76 -11.71 -6.59 -13.97
CA ASN A 76 -12.56 -5.88 -13.00
C ASN A 76 -11.98 -5.76 -11.58
N PRO A 77 -11.34 -6.80 -11.00
CA PRO A 77 -10.69 -6.71 -9.68
C PRO A 77 -9.49 -5.74 -9.65
N ILE A 78 -8.81 -5.50 -10.77
CA ILE A 78 -7.72 -4.50 -10.86
C ILE A 78 -8.29 -3.10 -10.64
N LEU A 79 -9.49 -2.81 -11.17
CA LEU A 79 -10.16 -1.53 -10.97
C LEU A 79 -10.49 -1.31 -9.48
N VAL A 80 -10.96 -2.35 -8.79
CA VAL A 80 -11.26 -2.28 -7.35
C VAL A 80 -9.98 -1.99 -6.55
N TYR A 81 -8.88 -2.69 -6.86
CA TYR A 81 -7.57 -2.41 -6.29
C TYR A 81 -7.16 -0.94 -6.51
N ALA A 82 -7.23 -0.46 -7.76
CA ALA A 82 -6.83 0.90 -8.12
C ALA A 82 -7.65 1.98 -7.39
N ILE A 83 -8.97 1.78 -7.25
CA ILE A 83 -9.84 2.71 -6.53
C ILE A 83 -9.48 2.76 -5.04
N ILE A 84 -9.29 1.61 -4.39
CA ILE A 84 -8.94 1.55 -2.98
C ILE A 84 -7.62 2.26 -2.71
N GLU A 85 -6.59 1.93 -3.50
CA GLU A 85 -5.25 2.49 -3.33
C GLU A 85 -5.22 4.00 -3.66
N ALA A 86 -5.96 4.46 -4.66
CA ALA A 86 -6.08 5.89 -4.97
C ALA A 86 -6.75 6.67 -3.82
N CYS A 87 -7.82 6.12 -3.25
CA CYS A 87 -8.49 6.71 -2.08
C CYS A 87 -7.55 6.76 -0.87
N TYR A 88 -6.78 5.71 -0.63
CA TYR A 88 -5.77 5.68 0.44
C TYR A 88 -4.69 6.74 0.22
N LEU A 89 -4.17 6.87 -1.00
CA LEU A 89 -3.16 7.86 -1.33
C LEU A 89 -3.66 9.29 -1.06
N ILE A 90 -4.90 9.61 -1.47
CA ILE A 90 -5.52 10.91 -1.20
C ILE A 90 -5.64 11.14 0.31
N TYR A 91 -6.11 10.14 1.06
CA TYR A 91 -6.20 10.22 2.51
C TYR A 91 -4.83 10.45 3.15
N ALA A 92 -3.82 9.67 2.75
CA ALA A 92 -2.47 9.77 3.28
C ALA A 92 -1.88 11.17 3.02
N LEU A 93 -2.04 11.70 1.81
CA LEU A 93 -1.61 13.04 1.45
C LEU A 93 -2.29 14.11 2.31
N ILE A 94 -3.62 14.11 2.41
CA ILE A 94 -4.36 15.12 3.18
C ILE A 94 -4.03 15.00 4.68
N TYR A 95 -4.21 13.80 5.26
CA TYR A 95 -4.01 13.56 6.68
C TYR A 95 -2.56 13.79 7.09
N GLY A 96 -1.61 13.30 6.29
CA GLY A 96 -0.18 13.49 6.51
C GLY A 96 0.23 14.97 6.45
N SER A 97 -0.26 15.71 5.45
CA SER A 97 0.01 17.15 5.31
C SER A 97 -0.53 17.95 6.49
N VAL A 98 -1.79 17.72 6.87
CA VAL A 98 -2.45 18.41 7.98
C VAL A 98 -1.78 18.07 9.31
N SER A 99 -1.47 16.80 9.55
CA SER A 99 -0.78 16.35 10.77
C SER A 99 0.64 16.90 10.88
N CYS A 100 1.34 17.01 9.75
CA CYS A 100 2.67 17.63 9.70
C CYS A 100 2.60 19.14 9.99
N ALA A 101 1.63 19.84 9.42
CA ALA A 101 1.42 21.27 9.66
C ALA A 101 1.07 21.57 11.12
N LEU A 102 0.23 20.73 11.74
CA LEU A 102 -0.19 20.88 13.13
C LEU A 102 0.87 20.37 14.13
N LYS A 103 1.95 19.71 13.67
CA LYS A 103 2.97 19.04 14.51
C LYS A 103 2.38 18.06 15.53
N THR A 104 1.16 17.58 15.29
CA THR A 104 0.38 16.83 16.28
C THR A 104 0.68 15.34 16.26
N ASN A 105 1.23 14.79 15.17
CA ASN A 105 1.28 13.34 15.04
C ASN A 105 2.51 12.81 14.27
N ILE A 106 3.46 12.23 15.02
CA ILE A 106 4.65 11.53 14.48
C ILE A 106 4.24 10.28 13.67
N TYR A 107 3.10 9.67 14.00
CA TYR A 107 2.63 8.43 13.35
C TYR A 107 1.95 8.70 12.01
N ALA A 108 1.26 9.84 11.87
CA ALA A 108 0.80 10.32 10.56
C ALA A 108 1.97 10.48 9.58
N LYS A 109 3.15 10.87 10.10
CA LYS A 109 4.37 11.02 9.32
C LYS A 109 4.96 9.66 8.91
N LEU A 110 4.90 8.66 9.78
CA LEU A 110 5.35 7.29 9.48
C LEU A 110 4.46 6.61 8.43
N ASN A 111 3.12 6.69 8.58
CA ASN A 111 2.18 6.17 7.60
C ASN A 111 2.29 6.88 6.25
N LEU A 112 2.46 8.21 6.25
CA LEU A 112 2.71 8.98 5.01
C LEU A 112 4.01 8.53 4.34
N THR A 113 5.09 8.34 5.10
CA THR A 113 6.39 7.93 4.56
C THR A 113 6.31 6.52 3.96
N ASN A 114 5.69 5.58 4.67
CA ASN A 114 5.51 4.20 4.18
C ASN A 114 4.60 4.16 2.95
N GLY A 115 3.52 4.94 2.93
CA GLY A 115 2.63 5.07 1.77
C GLY A 115 3.33 5.64 0.54
N ILE A 116 4.12 6.71 0.70
CA ILE A 116 4.91 7.30 -0.39
C ILE A 116 5.94 6.30 -0.92
N LEU A 117 6.68 5.62 -0.02
CA LEU A 117 7.68 4.61 -0.42
C LEU A 117 7.04 3.43 -1.16
N PHE A 118 5.87 2.96 -0.71
CA PHE A 118 5.12 1.90 -1.38
C PHE A 118 4.71 2.33 -2.80
N TRP A 119 4.21 3.56 -2.98
CA TRP A 119 3.83 4.05 -4.31
C TRP A 119 5.01 4.30 -5.24
N ILE A 120 6.14 4.79 -4.73
CA ILE A 120 7.40 4.87 -5.50
C ILE A 120 7.80 3.47 -5.97
N TYR A 121 7.69 2.46 -5.09
CA TYR A 121 7.97 1.08 -5.44
C TYR A 121 7.03 0.55 -6.54
N VAL A 122 5.72 0.79 -6.43
CA VAL A 122 4.74 0.41 -7.45
C VAL A 122 5.08 1.04 -8.81
N VAL A 123 5.42 2.33 -8.85
CA VAL A 123 5.81 3.02 -10.09
C VAL A 123 7.06 2.38 -10.70
N LEU A 124 8.08 2.08 -9.89
CA LEU A 124 9.31 1.43 -10.38
C LEU A 124 9.05 0.03 -10.94
N VAL A 125 8.14 -0.74 -10.31
CA VAL A 125 7.75 -2.06 -10.81
C VAL A 125 6.98 -1.93 -12.14
N CYS A 126 6.08 -0.97 -12.26
CA CYS A 126 5.34 -0.69 -13.49
C CYS A 126 6.25 -0.22 -14.63
N GLU A 127 7.13 0.78 -14.40
CA GLU A 127 8.09 1.27 -15.41
C GLU A 127 9.07 0.18 -15.86
N GLY A 128 9.50 -0.68 -14.94
CA GLY A 128 10.33 -1.85 -15.27
C GLY A 128 9.58 -2.91 -16.11
N SER A 129 8.24 -2.88 -16.12
CA SER A 129 7.38 -3.75 -16.92
C SER A 129 7.10 -3.17 -18.31
N ASP A 130 7.03 -1.84 -18.44
CA ASP A 130 6.68 -1.10 -19.67
C ASP A 130 7.84 -1.00 -20.69
N LEU A 131 9.08 -1.33 -20.32
CA LEU A 131 10.22 -1.36 -21.27
C LEU A 131 10.09 -2.44 -22.37
N PHE A 132 8.99 -3.22 -22.37
CA PHE A 132 8.75 -4.35 -23.27
C PHE A 132 7.26 -4.48 -23.69
N ILE A 133 6.64 -3.39 -24.13
CA ILE A 133 5.52 -3.47 -25.10
C ILE A 133 6.05 -3.15 -26.49
#